data_AF-A0A0G0RIN7-F1
#
_entry.id   AF-A0A0G0RIN7-F1
#
_cell.length_a   1.000
_cell.length_b   1.000
_cell.length_c   1.000
_cell.angle_alpha   90.00
_cell.angle_beta   90.00
_cell.angle_gamma   90.00
#
_symmetry.space_group_name_H-M   'P 1'
#
loop_
_entity.id
_entity.type
_entity.pdbx_description
1 polymer ?
#
loop_
_entity_poly.entity_id
_entity_poly.type
_entity_poly.pdbx_seq_one_letter_code
_entity_poly.pdbx_strand_id
1 'polypeptide(L)'
;MTRVKKAVNALKGRKNVLRKVKGFRHGRSTKERQATEALFHAGTYAFAHRRDKKGDARKLWNVKISYASKEIGTSYSKLIGAFKKKGILLDRKILATLVEENPETFKKVVEFANTITPAKTVKETVTK
;
A
#
# COMPACT_ATOMS: atom_id res chain seq x y z
N MET A 1 -54.01 -17.81 18.89
CA MET A 1 -52.56 -17.64 18.63
C MET A 1 -51.80 -17.62 19.95
N THR A 2 -50.65 -18.28 20.03
CA THR A 2 -49.80 -18.33 21.24
C THR A 2 -48.82 -17.15 21.28
N ARG A 3 -48.66 -16.52 22.46
CA ARG A 3 -47.75 -15.38 22.66
C ARG A 3 -46.31 -15.85 22.86
N VAL A 4 -45.42 -15.54 21.91
CA VAL A 4 -43.99 -15.86 22.00
C VAL A 4 -43.18 -14.65 22.52
N LYS A 5 -42.39 -14.84 23.58
CA LYS A 5 -41.52 -13.79 24.16
C LYS A 5 -40.20 -13.66 23.37
N LYS A 6 -39.75 -12.41 23.12
CA LYS A 6 -38.54 -12.12 22.29
C LYS A 6 -37.22 -11.99 23.06
N ALA A 7 -37.23 -12.07 24.40
CA ALA A 7 -36.08 -11.70 25.24
C ALA A 7 -34.79 -12.49 24.92
N VAL A 8 -34.88 -13.81 24.73
CA VAL A 8 -33.71 -14.66 24.48
C VAL A 8 -33.03 -14.29 23.15
N ASN A 9 -33.81 -14.02 22.11
CA ASN A 9 -33.28 -13.67 20.79
C ASN A 9 -32.64 -12.27 20.79
N ALA A 10 -33.23 -11.30 21.51
CA ALA A 10 -32.64 -9.98 21.67
C ALA A 10 -31.29 -10.02 22.40
N LEU A 11 -31.17 -10.81 23.47
CA LEU A 11 -29.91 -10.96 24.21
C LEU A 11 -28.79 -11.58 23.38
N LYS A 12 -29.11 -12.54 22.50
CA LYS A 12 -28.14 -13.13 21.56
C LYS A 12 -27.57 -12.08 20.61
N GLY A 13 -28.42 -11.23 20.03
CA GLY A 13 -28.01 -10.12 19.17
C GLY A 13 -27.06 -9.15 19.88
N ARG A 14 -27.48 -8.66 21.05
CA ARG A 14 -26.68 -7.75 21.88
C ARG A 14 -25.31 -8.31 22.23
N LYS A 15 -25.24 -9.57 22.70
CA LYS A 15 -23.96 -10.22 23.04
C LYS A 15 -23.04 -10.32 21.84
N ASN A 16 -23.57 -10.62 20.66
CA ASN A 16 -22.79 -10.69 19.43
C ASN A 16 -22.21 -9.33 19.02
N VAL A 17 -23.01 -8.26 19.08
CA VAL A 17 -22.58 -6.90 18.76
C VAL A 17 -21.50 -6.44 19.74
N LEU A 18 -21.73 -6.56 21.05
CA LEU A 18 -20.77 -6.12 22.08
C LEU A 18 -19.43 -6.87 22.00
N ARG A 19 -19.45 -8.15 21.61
CA ARG A 19 -18.23 -8.92 21.38
C ARG A 19 -17.39 -8.37 20.23
N LYS A 20 -18.01 -7.85 19.16
CA LYS A 20 -17.31 -7.27 18.01
C LYS A 20 -16.67 -5.91 18.30
N VAL A 21 -17.26 -5.12 19.21
CA VAL A 21 -16.78 -3.79 19.59
C VAL A 21 -15.89 -3.80 20.84
N LYS A 22 -15.39 -4.97 21.27
CA LYS A 22 -14.48 -5.08 22.41
C LYS A 22 -13.22 -4.24 22.13
N GLY A 23 -12.90 -3.32 23.04
CA GLY A 23 -11.80 -2.37 22.90
C GLY A 23 -12.21 -0.98 22.36
N PHE A 24 -13.48 -0.79 21.99
CA PHE A 24 -13.96 0.53 21.60
C PHE A 24 -14.05 1.44 22.84
N ARG A 25 -13.84 2.74 22.64
CA ARG A 25 -13.81 3.71 23.74
C ARG A 25 -15.23 4.11 24.17
N HIS A 26 -15.43 4.32 25.47
CA HIS A 26 -16.66 4.84 26.07
C HIS A 26 -17.91 3.99 25.78
N GLY A 27 -19.06 4.64 25.59
CA GLY A 27 -20.34 3.97 25.35
C GLY A 27 -20.40 3.12 24.08
N ARG A 28 -19.43 3.25 23.16
CA ARG A 28 -19.34 2.40 21.96
C ARG A 28 -18.96 0.95 22.26
N SER A 29 -18.40 0.64 23.45
CA SER A 29 -18.12 -0.73 23.88
C SER A 29 -19.17 -1.34 24.80
N THR A 30 -20.09 -0.52 25.33
CA THR A 30 -21.05 -0.95 26.37
C THR A 30 -22.51 -0.81 25.95
N LYS A 31 -22.86 0.21 25.15
CA LYS A 31 -24.23 0.49 24.68
C LYS A 31 -24.43 -0.07 23.28
N GLU A 32 -25.45 -0.94 23.11
CA GLU A 32 -25.73 -1.65 21.85
C GLU A 32 -25.98 -0.71 20.66
N ARG A 33 -26.74 0.37 20.87
CA ARG A 33 -27.05 1.35 19.81
C ARG A 33 -25.79 2.04 19.30
N GLN A 34 -24.97 2.56 20.21
CA GLN A 34 -23.70 3.21 19.88
C GLN A 34 -22.68 2.23 19.29
N ALA A 35 -22.68 0.98 19.75
CA ALA A 35 -21.84 -0.08 19.21
C ALA A 35 -22.18 -0.39 17.76
N THR A 36 -23.48 -0.43 17.41
CA THR A 36 -23.94 -0.73 16.06
C THR A 36 -23.55 0.38 15.07
N GLU A 37 -23.74 1.64 15.45
CA GLU A 37 -23.29 2.80 14.67
C GLU A 37 -21.77 2.77 14.46
N ALA A 38 -21.00 2.52 15.53
CA ALA A 38 -19.55 2.43 15.45
C ALA A 38 -19.08 1.27 14.56
N LEU A 39 -19.76 0.12 14.60
CA LEU A 39 -19.46 -1.04 13.76
C LEU A 39 -19.66 -0.73 12.28
N PHE A 40 -20.73 0.00 11.95
CA PHE A 40 -21.01 0.41 10.57
C PHE A 40 -19.88 1.29 10.03
N HIS A 41 -19.51 2.34 10.76
CA HIS A 41 -18.39 3.21 10.36
C HIS A 41 -17.04 2.47 10.30
N ALA A 42 -16.76 1.61 11.26
CA ALA A 42 -15.55 0.79 11.24
C ALA A 42 -15.51 -0.13 10.00
N GLY A 43 -16.65 -0.71 9.62
CA GLY A 43 -16.77 -1.53 8.42
C GLY A 43 -16.50 -0.74 7.13
N THR A 44 -17.08 0.46 7.00
CA THR A 44 -16.86 1.33 5.83
C THR A 44 -15.41 1.78 5.73
N TYR A 45 -14.80 2.19 6.84
CA TYR A 45 -13.38 2.60 6.86
C TYR A 45 -12.46 1.43 6.56
N ALA A 46 -12.71 0.25 7.12
CA ALA A 46 -11.91 -0.93 6.84
C ALA A 46 -11.95 -1.30 5.34
N PHE A 47 -13.10 -1.16 4.69
CA PHE A 47 -13.21 -1.40 3.24
C PHE A 47 -12.43 -0.37 2.42
N ALA A 48 -12.58 0.92 2.73
CA ALA A 48 -11.85 2.00 2.07
C ALA A 48 -10.33 1.82 2.24
N HIS A 49 -9.85 1.68 3.48
CA HIS A 49 -8.42 1.56 3.77
C HIS A 49 -7.77 0.29 3.21
N ARG A 50 -8.52 -0.81 3.00
CA ARG A 50 -7.98 -1.98 2.28
C ARG A 50 -7.62 -1.66 0.83
N ARG A 51 -8.35 -0.75 0.18
CA ARG A 51 -8.05 -0.27 -1.17
C ARG A 51 -6.87 0.72 -1.12
N ASP A 52 -6.90 1.65 -0.17
CA ASP A 52 -5.91 2.73 -0.05
C ASP A 52 -4.52 2.25 0.38
N LYS A 53 -4.44 1.16 1.19
CA LYS A 53 -3.18 0.55 1.65
C LYS A 53 -2.18 0.31 0.52
N LYS A 54 -2.66 -0.04 -0.68
CA LYS A 54 -1.81 -0.26 -1.86
C LYS A 54 -1.14 1.04 -2.33
N GLY A 55 -1.88 2.15 -2.29
CA GLY A 55 -1.39 3.49 -2.61
C GLY A 55 -0.42 4.02 -1.55
N ASP A 56 -0.77 3.86 -0.26
CA ASP A 56 0.07 4.31 0.86
C ASP A 56 1.42 3.61 0.87
N ALA A 57 1.44 2.29 0.67
CA ALA A 57 2.68 1.53 0.56
C ALA A 57 3.54 2.02 -0.63
N ARG A 58 2.92 2.27 -1.78
CA ARG A 58 3.62 2.80 -2.96
C ARG A 58 4.17 4.21 -2.73
N LYS A 59 3.42 5.06 -2.02
CA LYS A 59 3.86 6.41 -1.65
C LYS A 59 5.10 6.33 -0.76
N LEU A 60 5.10 5.45 0.24
CA LEU A 60 6.26 5.21 1.09
C LEU A 60 7.49 4.74 0.30
N TRP A 61 7.32 3.76 -0.60
CA TRP A 61 8.43 3.28 -1.44
C TRP A 61 9.02 4.39 -2.31
N ASN A 62 8.18 5.24 -2.90
CA ASN A 62 8.66 6.39 -3.68
C ASN A 62 9.46 7.37 -2.82
N VAL A 63 9.04 7.63 -1.58
CA VAL A 63 9.77 8.52 -0.66
C VAL A 63 11.14 7.94 -0.32
N LYS A 64 11.21 6.66 0.05
CA LYS A 64 12.48 5.96 0.35
C LYS A 64 13.45 6.02 -0.83
N ILE A 65 12.98 5.64 -2.03
CA ILE A 65 13.80 5.67 -3.25
C ILE A 65 14.20 7.11 -3.60
N SER A 66 13.30 8.07 -3.46
CA SER A 66 13.60 9.48 -3.76
C SER A 66 14.67 10.04 -2.83
N TYR A 67 14.69 9.64 -1.56
CA TYR A 67 15.72 10.06 -0.63
C TYR A 67 17.07 9.44 -1.00
N ALA A 68 17.14 8.12 -1.18
CA ALA A 68 18.38 7.43 -1.58
C ALA A 68 18.92 7.90 -2.93
N SER A 69 18.04 8.20 -3.90
CA SER A 69 18.46 8.74 -5.20
C SER A 69 19.13 10.11 -5.06
N LYS A 70 18.63 10.95 -4.14
CA LYS A 70 19.21 12.28 -3.89
C LYS A 70 20.62 12.19 -3.31
N GLU A 71 20.87 11.25 -2.41
CA GLU A 71 22.22 11.01 -1.86
C GLU A 71 23.23 10.63 -2.95
N ILE A 72 22.79 9.97 -4.02
CA ILE A 72 23.60 9.58 -5.19
C ILE A 72 23.60 10.70 -6.27
N GLY A 73 22.96 11.85 -6.02
CA GLY A 73 22.92 12.98 -6.95
C GLY A 73 21.95 12.83 -8.13
N THR A 74 21.01 11.88 -8.08
CA THR A 74 19.99 11.65 -9.12
C THR A 74 18.57 11.94 -8.61
N SER A 75 17.67 12.39 -9.49
CA SER A 75 16.25 12.53 -9.15
C SER A 75 15.46 11.27 -9.48
N TYR A 76 14.43 10.97 -8.68
CA TYR A 76 13.56 9.80 -8.87
C TYR A 76 13.01 9.69 -10.31
N SER A 77 12.54 10.80 -10.88
CA SER A 77 11.98 10.82 -12.24
C SER A 77 13.01 10.46 -13.30
N LYS A 78 14.26 10.93 -13.14
CA LYS A 78 15.36 10.58 -14.04
C LYS A 78 15.72 9.10 -13.92
N LEU A 79 15.80 8.58 -12.69
CA LEU A 79 16.10 7.17 -12.40
C LEU A 79 15.06 6.22 -12.98
N ILE A 80 13.77 6.47 -12.78
CA ILE A 80 12.69 5.65 -13.36
C ILE A 80 12.68 5.76 -14.90
N GLY A 81 12.97 6.95 -15.44
CA GLY A 81 13.14 7.12 -16.88
C GLY A 81 14.29 6.28 -17.44
N ALA A 82 15.43 6.25 -16.75
CA ALA A 82 16.60 5.45 -17.11
C ALA A 82 16.29 3.95 -17.06
N PHE A 83 15.62 3.47 -16.01
CA PHE A 83 15.18 2.07 -15.91
C PHE A 83 14.26 1.66 -17.06
N LYS A 84 13.30 2.51 -17.43
CA LYS A 84 12.41 2.24 -18.57
C LYS A 84 13.17 2.16 -19.89
N LYS A 85 14.14 3.06 -20.11
CA LYS A 85 15.00 3.06 -21.32
C LYS A 85 15.86 1.80 -21.43
N LYS A 86 16.34 1.28 -20.30
CA LYS A 86 17.16 0.05 -20.22
C LYS A 86 16.37 -1.24 -20.14
N GLY A 87 15.04 -1.18 -20.02
CA GLY A 87 14.19 -2.37 -19.89
C GLY A 87 14.29 -3.05 -18.53
N ILE A 88 14.69 -2.33 -17.48
CA ILE A 88 14.78 -2.89 -16.12
C ILE A 88 13.38 -2.90 -15.49
N LEU A 89 12.80 -4.09 -15.33
CA LEU A 89 11.45 -4.32 -14.80
C LEU A 89 11.42 -4.46 -13.26
N LEU A 90 12.24 -3.68 -12.54
CA LEU A 90 12.28 -3.75 -11.08
C LEU A 90 11.09 -3.03 -10.43
N ASP A 91 10.45 -3.73 -9.50
CA ASP A 91 9.37 -3.18 -8.70
C ASP A 91 9.85 -2.21 -7.63
N ARG A 92 9.02 -1.20 -7.35
CA ARG A 92 9.30 -0.17 -6.33
C ARG A 92 9.41 -0.75 -4.92
N LYS A 93 8.71 -1.85 -4.65
CA LYS A 93 8.83 -2.59 -3.38
C LYS A 93 10.25 -3.11 -3.21
N ILE A 94 10.77 -3.81 -4.22
CA ILE A 94 12.10 -4.42 -4.19
C ILE A 94 13.17 -3.34 -4.11
N LEU A 95 13.04 -2.26 -4.89
CA LEU A 95 13.96 -1.12 -4.83
C LEU A 95 13.99 -0.47 -3.44
N ALA A 96 12.83 -0.29 -2.80
CA ALA A 96 12.76 0.26 -1.46
C ALA A 96 13.39 -0.66 -0.41
N THR A 97 13.20 -1.98 -0.53
CA THR A 97 13.86 -2.96 0.35
C THR A 97 15.38 -2.96 0.15
N LEU A 98 15.84 -2.89 -1.10
CA LEU A 98 17.27 -2.84 -1.44
C LEU A 98 17.96 -1.61 -0.83
N VAL A 99 17.28 -0.46 -0.82
CA VAL A 99 17.77 0.77 -0.19
C VAL A 99 18.01 0.58 1.31
N GLU A 100 17.14 -0.16 2.01
CA GLU A 100 17.24 -0.36 3.45
C GLU A 100 18.25 -1.43 3.84
N GLU A 101 18.25 -2.55 3.13
CA GLU A 101 19.08 -3.71 3.49
C GLU A 101 20.49 -3.64 2.90
N ASN A 102 20.64 -3.09 1.68
CA ASN A 102 21.88 -3.17 0.92
C ASN A 102 22.12 -1.91 0.05
N PRO A 103 22.48 -0.76 0.66
CA PRO A 103 22.65 0.51 -0.05
C PRO A 103 23.73 0.47 -1.14
N GLU A 104 24.78 -0.34 -0.96
CA GLU A 104 25.85 -0.51 -1.95
C GLU A 104 25.35 -1.17 -3.26
N THR A 105 24.41 -2.11 -3.14
CA THR A 105 23.80 -2.74 -4.32
C THR A 105 22.91 -1.76 -5.05
N PHE A 106 22.19 -0.91 -4.31
CA PHE A 106 21.37 0.15 -4.91
C PHE A 106 22.22 1.13 -5.71
N LYS A 107 23.38 1.58 -5.19
CA LYS A 107 24.33 2.44 -5.91
C LYS A 107 24.75 1.83 -7.26
N LYS A 108 25.17 0.56 -7.27
CA LYS A 108 25.55 -0.15 -8.51
C LYS A 108 24.40 -0.20 -9.53
N VAL A 109 23.17 -0.40 -9.06
CA VAL A 109 21.98 -0.40 -9.93
C VAL A 109 21.72 1.00 -10.50
N VAL A 110 21.91 2.06 -9.72
CA VAL A 110 21.77 3.44 -10.19
C VAL A 110 22.86 3.82 -11.19
N GLU A 111 24.11 3.45 -10.93
CA GLU A 111 25.23 3.64 -11.87
C GLU A 111 24.96 2.89 -13.18
N PHE A 112 24.54 1.62 -13.08
CA PHE A 112 24.11 0.85 -14.25
C PHE A 112 22.92 1.48 -14.96
N ALA A 113 22.05 2.24 -14.30
CA ALA A 113 20.97 2.97 -14.95
C ALA A 113 21.46 4.21 -15.70
N ASN A 114 22.39 4.95 -15.08
CA ASN A 114 22.87 6.25 -15.53
C ASN A 114 23.89 6.18 -16.66
N THR A 115 24.57 5.04 -16.89
CA THR A 115 25.42 4.91 -18.07
C THR A 115 24.58 5.19 -19.32
N ILE A 116 24.95 6.23 -20.06
CA ILE A 116 24.25 6.68 -21.26
C ILE A 116 24.36 5.54 -22.25
N THR A 117 23.30 4.75 -22.38
CA THR A 117 23.17 3.91 -23.57
C THR A 117 22.96 4.90 -24.72
N PRO A 118 23.84 4.94 -25.74
CA PRO A 118 23.48 5.60 -26.98
C PRO A 118 22.14 5.03 -27.41
N ALA A 119 21.23 5.90 -27.82
CA ALA A 119 19.93 5.51 -28.34
C ALA A 119 20.10 4.27 -29.21
N LYS A 120 19.30 3.22 -29.00
CA LYS A 120 19.18 2.16 -30.00
C LYS A 120 18.86 2.87 -31.32
N THR A 121 19.87 3.02 -32.16
CA THR A 121 19.75 3.40 -33.55
C THR A 121 18.95 2.28 -34.18
N VAL A 122 17.66 2.51 -34.35
CA VAL A 122 16.87 1.76 -35.34
C VAL A 122 17.28 2.32 -36.70
N LYS A 123 18.42 1.83 -37.19
CA LYS A 123 18.95 1.94 -38.56
C LYS A 123 19.70 0.62 -38.75
N GLU A 124 19.38 -0.28 -39.68
CA GLU A 124 19.00 -0.13 -41.07
C GLU A 124 18.31 -1.41 -41.60
N THR A 125 17.42 -1.18 -42.58
CA THR A 125 17.07 -2.01 -43.74
C THR A 125 17.79 -3.35 -43.94
N VAL A 126 17.02 -4.41 -44.19
CA VAL A 126 17.33 -5.36 -45.27
C VAL A 126 16.04 -5.66 -46.04
N THR A 127 16.05 -5.19 -47.28
CA THR A 127 15.16 -5.54 -48.39
C THR A 127 15.28 -7.03 -48.70
N LYS A 128 14.16 -7.75 -48.68
CA LYS A 128 13.76 -8.75 -49.69
C LYS A 128 12.26 -9.00 -49.56
#